data_AF-A0A966WT43-F1
#
_entry.id   AF-A0A966WT43-F1
#
_cell.length_a   1.000
_cell.length_b   1.000
_cell.length_c   1.000
_cell.angle_alpha   90.00
_cell.angle_beta   90.00
_cell.angle_gamma   90.00
#
_symmetry.space_group_name_H-M   'P 1'
#
loop_
_entity.id
_entity.type
_entity.pdbx_description
1 polymer ?
#
loop_
_entity_poly.entity_id
_entity_poly.type
_entity_poly.pdbx_seq_one_letter_code
_entity_poly.pdbx_strand_id
1 'polypeptide(L)'
;MLALVSGGRAQTGATLFAPVPLAPPPADSGALIVSEESARRALALGFASAAAAQAVRLLDRASSGSEAHDAAALILCTARLELGDEAGAVRALAEHSAPAA
;
A
#
# COMPACT_ATOMS: atom_id res chain seq x y z
N MET A 1 -3.45 27.22 47.08
CA MET A 1 -3.02 26.69 48.39
C MET A 1 -3.64 25.30 48.53
N LEU A 2 -2.80 24.26 48.66
CA LEU A 2 -3.23 22.87 48.92
C LEU A 2 -3.87 22.76 50.31
N ALA A 3 -4.80 21.81 50.49
CA ALA A 3 -4.59 20.60 51.30
C ALA A 3 -5.91 19.95 51.79
N LEU A 4 -6.02 18.61 51.55
CA LEU A 4 -6.49 17.52 52.45
C LEU A 4 -7.89 17.65 53.12
N VAL A 5 -8.75 16.65 53.31
CA VAL A 5 -8.79 15.18 53.18
C VAL A 5 -10.29 14.79 53.30
N SER A 6 -10.74 13.64 52.79
CA SER A 6 -11.66 12.70 53.49
C SER A 6 -12.38 11.75 52.52
N GLY A 7 -12.18 10.44 52.76
CA GLY A 7 -13.24 9.42 52.83
C GLY A 7 -14.17 9.18 51.63
N GLY A 8 -14.10 7.98 51.06
CA GLY A 8 -15.20 7.41 50.28
C GLY A 8 -14.87 6.04 49.66
N ARG A 9 -15.28 4.95 50.31
CA ARG A 9 -15.33 3.61 49.70
C ARG A 9 -16.54 3.52 48.76
N ALA A 10 -16.35 3.00 47.54
CA ALA A 10 -17.17 1.95 46.92
C ALA A 10 -17.01 1.93 45.37
N GLN A 11 -16.50 0.80 44.88
CA GLN A 11 -16.98 0.01 43.73
C GLN A 11 -17.30 0.64 42.36
N THR A 12 -17.00 -0.18 41.34
CA THR A 12 -17.47 -0.17 39.94
C THR A 12 -16.89 0.88 38.99
N GLY A 13 -15.89 0.41 38.23
CA GLY A 13 -15.47 0.99 36.97
C GLY A 13 -14.71 -0.07 36.17
N ALA A 14 -15.39 -1.16 35.82
CA ALA A 14 -14.88 -2.08 34.81
C ALA A 14 -14.57 -1.23 33.57
N THR A 15 -13.30 -1.14 33.19
CA THR A 15 -12.87 -0.38 32.02
C THR A 15 -13.42 -1.09 30.78
N LEU A 16 -14.60 -0.69 30.32
CA LEU A 16 -15.24 -1.13 29.07
C LEU A 16 -14.44 -0.70 27.82
N PHE A 17 -13.30 -0.04 28.00
CA PHE A 17 -12.47 0.56 26.96
C PHE A 17 -11.01 0.13 27.08
N ALA A 18 -10.75 -1.15 27.34
CA ALA A 18 -9.41 -1.67 27.05
C ALA A 18 -9.22 -1.63 25.52
N PRO A 19 -8.22 -0.89 24.99
CA PRO A 19 -7.98 -0.90 23.56
C PRO A 19 -7.69 -2.34 23.14
N VAL A 20 -8.51 -2.86 22.22
CA VAL A 20 -8.31 -4.20 21.67
C VAL A 20 -6.92 -4.20 21.03
N PRO A 21 -6.00 -5.09 21.47
CA PRO A 21 -4.70 -5.18 20.83
C PRO A 21 -4.94 -5.50 19.35
N LEU A 22 -4.50 -4.60 18.47
CA LEU A 22 -4.54 -4.84 17.04
C LEU A 22 -3.84 -6.17 16.81
N ALA A 23 -4.58 -7.12 16.21
CA ALA A 23 -4.02 -8.41 15.86
C ALA A 23 -2.74 -8.16 15.04
N PRO A 24 -1.66 -8.93 15.30
CA PRO A 24 -0.45 -8.80 14.51
C PRO A 24 -0.84 -8.96 13.03
N PRO A 25 -0.30 -8.11 12.12
CA PRO A 25 -0.59 -8.24 10.71
C PRO A 25 -0.28 -9.68 10.28
N PRO A 26 -1.11 -10.28 9.41
CA PRO A 26 -0.93 -11.68 9.01
C PRO A 26 0.49 -11.88 8.49
N ALA A 27 1.18 -12.88 9.07
CA ALA A 27 2.59 -13.17 8.78
C ALA A 27 2.82 -13.45 7.28
N ASP A 28 1.80 -13.98 6.62
CA ASP A 28 1.67 -14.03 5.19
C ASP A 28 0.38 -13.31 4.81
N SER A 29 0.53 -12.13 4.21
CA SER A 29 -0.49 -11.63 3.29
C SER A 29 -0.40 -12.53 2.06
N GLY A 30 -0.97 -13.75 2.16
CA GLY A 30 -0.90 -14.78 1.13
C GLY A 30 -1.15 -14.14 -0.23
N ALA A 31 -0.29 -14.46 -1.20
CA ALA A 31 -0.10 -13.70 -2.44
C ALA A 31 -1.39 -12.99 -2.85
N LEU A 32 -1.49 -11.69 -2.54
CA LEU A 32 -2.58 -10.87 -3.05
C LEU A 32 -2.64 -11.18 -4.54
N ILE A 33 -3.79 -11.57 -5.05
CA ILE A 33 -3.97 -11.84 -6.47
C ILE A 33 -3.78 -10.49 -7.15
N VAL A 34 -2.52 -10.17 -7.45
CA VAL A 34 -2.14 -8.96 -8.14
C VAL A 34 -2.48 -9.23 -9.59
N SER A 35 -3.61 -8.71 -10.01
CA SER A 35 -3.99 -8.64 -11.41
C SER A 35 -3.77 -7.22 -11.91
N GLU A 36 -3.54 -7.08 -13.20
CA GLU A 36 -3.51 -5.78 -13.87
C GLU A 36 -4.78 -4.97 -13.59
N GLU A 37 -5.95 -5.63 -13.61
CA GLU A 37 -7.24 -5.00 -13.29
C GLU A 37 -7.26 -4.40 -11.88
N SER A 38 -6.70 -5.11 -10.89
CA SER A 38 -6.61 -4.61 -9.51
C SER A 38 -5.72 -3.37 -9.41
N ALA A 39 -4.60 -3.34 -10.15
CA ALA A 39 -3.67 -2.22 -10.20
C ALA A 39 -4.28 -1.00 -10.89
N ARG A 40 -4.99 -1.20 -12.02
CA ARG A 40 -5.76 -0.14 -12.69
C ARG A 40 -6.84 0.44 -11.77
N ARG A 41 -7.57 -0.42 -11.06
CA ARG A 41 -8.62 0.02 -10.13
C ARG A 41 -8.04 0.79 -8.94
N ALA A 42 -6.91 0.35 -8.38
CA ALA A 42 -6.22 1.09 -7.33
C ALA A 42 -5.80 2.50 -7.79
N LEU A 43 -5.25 2.61 -9.01
CA LEU A 43 -4.87 3.89 -9.60
C LEU A 43 -6.10 4.79 -9.80
N ALA A 44 -7.18 4.26 -10.37
CA ALA A 44 -8.42 5.01 -10.61
C ALA A 44 -9.08 5.53 -9.32
N LEU A 45 -8.86 4.84 -8.20
CA LEU A 45 -9.34 5.26 -6.88
C LEU A 45 -8.38 6.22 -6.15
N GLY A 46 -7.27 6.59 -6.77
CA GLY A 46 -6.25 7.48 -6.18
C GLY A 46 -5.31 6.80 -5.20
N PHE A 47 -5.32 5.46 -5.10
CA PHE A 47 -4.40 4.70 -4.25
C PHE A 47 -3.05 4.48 -4.95
N ALA A 48 -2.36 5.56 -5.28
CA ALA A 48 -1.13 5.54 -6.07
C ALA A 48 -0.02 4.65 -5.46
N SER A 49 0.16 4.67 -4.14
CA SER A 49 1.14 3.80 -3.47
C SER A 49 0.82 2.30 -3.61
N ALA A 50 -0.45 1.92 -3.52
CA ALA A 50 -0.89 0.55 -3.71
C ALA A 50 -0.76 0.12 -5.18
N ALA A 51 -1.17 1.00 -6.11
CA ALA A 51 -1.04 0.76 -7.54
C ALA A 51 0.44 0.55 -7.95
N ALA A 52 1.36 1.38 -7.45
CA ALA A 52 2.79 1.22 -7.68
C ALA A 52 3.32 -0.12 -7.14
N ALA A 53 2.96 -0.49 -5.91
CA ALA A 53 3.39 -1.76 -5.31
C ALA A 53 2.81 -2.99 -6.02
N GLN A 54 1.61 -2.86 -6.60
CA GLN A 54 1.01 -3.91 -7.44
C GLN A 54 1.69 -3.98 -8.81
N ALA A 55 1.95 -2.85 -9.45
CA ALA A 55 2.61 -2.80 -10.74
C ALA A 55 4.04 -3.38 -10.72
N VAL A 56 4.83 -3.10 -9.68
CA VAL A 56 6.15 -3.73 -9.50
C VAL A 56 6.05 -5.26 -9.47
N ARG A 57 5.10 -5.80 -8.70
CA ARG A 57 4.88 -7.26 -8.60
C ARG A 57 4.37 -7.87 -9.91
N LEU A 58 3.68 -7.10 -10.75
CA LEU A 58 3.26 -7.55 -12.08
C LEU A 58 4.46 -7.60 -13.03
N LEU A 59 5.32 -6.57 -13.01
CA LEU A 59 6.54 -6.52 -13.81
C LEU A 59 7.49 -7.67 -13.48
N ASP A 60 7.64 -8.03 -12.20
CA ASP A 60 8.47 -9.16 -11.77
C ASP A 60 8.00 -10.51 -12.32
N ARG A 61 6.72 -10.62 -12.71
CA ARG A 61 6.09 -11.88 -13.17
C ARG A 61 5.86 -11.92 -14.67
N ALA A 62 5.66 -10.77 -15.29
CA ALA A 62 5.38 -10.67 -16.71
C ALA A 62 6.69 -10.78 -17.50
N SER A 63 6.67 -11.53 -18.60
CA SER A 63 7.79 -11.53 -19.54
C SER A 63 7.90 -10.16 -20.21
N SER A 64 9.12 -9.66 -20.35
CA SER A 64 9.41 -8.41 -21.07
C SER A 64 8.80 -8.44 -22.48
N GLY A 65 8.15 -7.35 -22.89
CA GLY A 65 7.45 -7.24 -24.19
C GLY A 65 6.08 -7.91 -24.26
N SER A 66 5.57 -8.44 -23.15
CA SER A 66 4.16 -8.83 -23.03
C SER A 66 3.28 -7.59 -22.82
N GLU A 67 2.06 -7.60 -23.37
CA GLU A 67 1.06 -6.56 -23.12
C GLU A 67 0.83 -6.30 -21.62
N ALA A 68 0.87 -7.36 -20.80
CA ALA A 68 0.72 -7.24 -19.35
C ALA A 68 1.92 -6.53 -18.69
N HIS A 69 3.12 -6.72 -19.23
CA HIS A 69 4.32 -6.02 -18.77
C HIS A 69 4.22 -4.53 -19.11
N ASP A 70 3.80 -4.20 -20.33
CA ASP A 70 3.65 -2.82 -20.80
C ASP A 70 2.56 -2.07 -20.02
N ALA A 71 1.41 -2.71 -19.81
CA ALA A 71 0.34 -2.17 -18.98
C ALA A 71 0.81 -1.93 -17.54
N ALA A 72 1.55 -2.87 -16.94
CA ALA A 72 2.10 -2.71 -15.60
C ALA A 72 3.13 -1.56 -15.52
N ALA A 73 3.99 -1.40 -16.53
CA ALA A 73 4.96 -0.31 -16.57
C ALA A 73 4.28 1.06 -16.65
N LEU A 74 3.23 1.20 -17.48
CA LEU A 74 2.46 2.44 -17.58
C LEU A 74 1.72 2.76 -16.28
N ILE A 75 1.15 1.74 -15.60
CA ILE A 75 0.51 1.91 -14.29
C ILE A 75 1.55 2.37 -13.26
N LEU A 76 2.74 1.77 -13.25
CA LEU A 76 3.82 2.15 -12.34
C LEU A 76 4.27 3.59 -12.57
N CYS A 77 4.49 3.98 -13.82
CA CYS A 77 4.87 5.33 -14.20
C CYS A 77 3.83 6.35 -13.72
N THR A 78 2.56 6.10 -14.03
CA THR A 78 1.46 6.99 -13.63
C THR A 78 1.33 7.10 -12.11
N ALA A 79 1.39 5.97 -11.41
CA ALA A 79 1.35 5.96 -9.95
C ALA A 79 2.52 6.72 -9.31
N ARG A 80 3.71 6.69 -9.92
CA ARG A 80 4.88 7.45 -9.44
C ARG A 80 4.72 8.95 -9.65
N LEU A 81 4.14 9.37 -10.78
CA LEU A 81 3.81 10.77 -11.03
C LEU A 81 2.79 11.30 -10.02
N GLU A 82 1.74 10.54 -9.72
CA GLU A 82 0.73 10.88 -8.69
C GLU A 82 1.35 11.01 -7.29
N LEU A 83 2.46 10.31 -7.02
CA LEU A 83 3.21 10.41 -5.77
C LEU A 83 4.26 11.55 -5.76
N GLY A 84 4.44 12.26 -6.88
CA GLY A 84 5.47 13.28 -7.06
C GLY A 84 6.89 12.71 -7.25
N ASP A 85 7.03 11.41 -7.53
CA ASP A 85 8.31 10.75 -7.78
C ASP A 85 8.61 10.71 -9.29
N GLU A 86 8.96 11.87 -9.84
CA GLU A 86 9.26 12.02 -11.28
C GLU A 86 10.46 11.17 -11.70
N ALA A 87 11.51 11.09 -10.87
CA ALA A 87 12.69 10.28 -11.16
C ALA A 87 12.34 8.79 -11.23
N GLY A 88 11.50 8.31 -10.31
CA GLY A 88 10.98 6.95 -10.34
C GLY A 88 10.10 6.67 -11.56
N ALA A 89 9.29 7.64 -11.99
CA ALA A 89 8.46 7.53 -13.19
C ALA A 89 9.29 7.42 -14.47
N VAL A 90 10.31 8.29 -14.63
CA VAL A 90 11.23 8.25 -15.77
C VAL A 90 11.97 6.92 -15.83
N ARG A 91 12.45 6.42 -14.70
CA ARG A 91 13.12 5.11 -14.64
C ARG A 91 12.18 3.97 -15.05
N ALA A 92 10.95 3.95 -14.53
CA ALA A 92 9.96 2.93 -14.90
C ALA A 92 9.63 2.95 -16.40
N LEU A 93 9.56 4.14 -17.00
CA LEU A 93 9.34 4.28 -18.44
C LEU A 93 10.55 3.85 -19.28
N ALA A 94 11.75 4.17 -18.81
CA ALA A 94 13.00 3.80 -19.48
C ALA A 94 13.23 2.28 -19.46
N GLU A 95 12.93 1.61 -18.34
CA GLU A 95 13.00 0.15 -18.21
C GLU A 95 11.98 -0.55 -19.15
N HIS A 96 10.86 0.09 -19.44
CA HIS A 96 9.92 -0.38 -20.48
C HIS A 96 10.40 -0.11 -21.92
N SER A 97 11.01 1.05 -22.16
CA SER A 97 11.42 1.47 -23.51
C SER A 97 12.77 0.89 -23.95
N ALA A 98 13.46 0.19 -23.06
CA ALA A 98 14.71 -0.50 -23.40
C ALA A 98 14.41 -1.62 -24.40
N PRO A 99 15.12 -1.68 -25.56
CA PRO A 99 14.89 -2.72 -26.53
C PRO A 99 15.18 -4.09 -25.89
N ALA A 100 14.23 -5.02 -26.02
CA ALA A 100 14.43 -6.41 -25.63
C ALA A 100 15.68 -6.94 -26.37
N ALA A 101 16.70 -7.32 -25.61
CA ALA A 101 17.96 -7.85 -26.11
C ALA A 101 17.81 -9.28 -26.64
#